data_AF-A0A1Q8AF47-F1
#
_entry.id   AF-A0A1Q8AF47-F1
#
_cell.length_a   1.000
_cell.length_b   1.000
_cell.length_c   1.000
_cell.angle_alpha   90.00
_cell.angle_beta   90.00
_cell.angle_gamma   90.00
#
_symmetry.space_group_name_H-M   'P 1'
#
loop_
_entity.id
_entity.type
_entity.pdbx_description
1 polymer ?
#
loop_
_entity_poly.entity_id
_entity_poly.type
_entity_poly.pdbx_seq_one_letter_code
_entity_poly.pdbx_strand_id
1 'polypeptide(L)' 'MPVYKNGRHAGRATTTTWSPVLKKLIALATVSAPYFAQGTTVEIEVTVEAVRHRVPATVVKTPFFKPPRKTAALGSG' A
#
# COMPACT_ATOMS: atom_id res chain seq x y z
N MET A 1 -1.13 -11.10 3.92
CA MET A 1 -1.68 -11.31 2.57
C MET A 1 -0.53 -11.33 1.57
N PRO A 2 -0.44 -12.32 0.67
CA PRO A 2 0.61 -12.39 -0.36
C PRO A 2 0.57 -11.18 -1.31
N VAL A 3 1.76 -10.71 -1.70
CA VAL A 3 1.94 -9.73 -2.77
C VAL A 3 2.56 -10.44 -3.96
N TYR A 4 2.09 -10.14 -5.18
CA TYR A 4 2.57 -10.73 -6.41
C TYR A 4 3.02 -9.67 -7.42
N LYS A 5 3.91 -10.05 -8.33
CA LYS A 5 4.23 -9.32 -9.55
C LYS A 5 4.23 -10.30 -10.71
N ASN A 6 3.38 -10.08 -11.72
CA ASN A 6 3.28 -10.94 -12.90
C ASN A 6 3.13 -12.42 -12.51
N GLY A 7 2.26 -12.72 -11.53
CA GLY A 7 2.05 -14.08 -11.02
C GLY A 7 3.11 -14.62 -10.07
N ARG A 8 4.26 -13.95 -9.90
CA ARG A 8 5.33 -14.39 -8.98
C ARG A 8 5.16 -13.77 -7.60
N HIS A 9 5.38 -14.56 -6.55
CA HIS A 9 5.39 -14.05 -5.17
C HIS A 9 6.48 -12.97 -5.00
N ALA A 10 6.07 -11.81 -4.52
CA ALA A 10 6.85 -10.57 -4.47
C ALA A 10 6.91 -9.94 -3.07
N GLY A 11 6.25 -10.54 -2.07
CA GLY A 11 6.29 -10.04 -0.70
C GLY A 11 5.03 -10.33 0.10
N ARG A 12 4.83 -9.58 1.18
CA ARG A 12 3.72 -9.80 2.11
C ARG A 12 3.19 -8.47 2.65
N ALA A 13 1.89 -8.24 2.49
CA ALA A 13 1.16 -7.22 3.23
C ALA A 13 0.80 -7.75 4.63
N THR A 14 1.05 -6.93 5.66
CA THR A 14 0.85 -7.27 7.07
C THR A 14 -0.46 -6.72 7.60
N THR A 15 -0.81 -5.48 7.23
CA THR A 15 -2.05 -4.81 7.63
C THR A 15 -2.67 -4.08 6.46
N THR A 16 -3.99 -4.03 6.45
CA THR A 16 -4.79 -3.33 5.43
C THR A 16 -5.91 -2.54 6.11
N THR A 17 -6.27 -1.38 5.57
CA THR A 17 -7.43 -0.63 6.02
C THR A 17 -8.02 0.22 4.90
N TRP A 18 -9.30 0.57 5.02
CA TRP A 18 -9.92 1.58 4.18
C TRP A 18 -9.57 2.97 4.70
N SER A 19 -8.91 3.79 3.88
CA SER A 19 -8.69 5.19 4.22
C SER A 19 -9.94 6.01 3.84
N PRO A 20 -10.70 6.55 4.81
CA PRO A 20 -11.87 7.38 4.50
C PRO A 20 -11.48 8.72 3.87
N VAL A 21 -10.24 9.17 4.07
CA VAL A 21 -9.71 10.42 3.48
C VAL A 21 -9.29 10.18 2.03
N LEU A 22 -8.57 9.10 1.76
CA LEU A 22 -8.09 8.80 0.40
C LEU A 22 -9.14 8.11 -0.46
N LYS A 23 -10.20 7.56 0.15
CA LYS A 23 -11.20 6.68 -0.49
C LYS A 23 -10.54 5.50 -1.21
N LYS A 24 -9.55 4.91 -0.54
CA LYS A 24 -8.72 3.83 -1.08
C LYS A 24 -8.44 2.80 0.01
N LEU A 25 -8.37 1.53 -0.39
CA LEU A 25 -7.74 0.49 0.42
C LEU A 25 -6.22 0.75 0.42
N ILE A 26 -5.64 0.79 1.61
CA ILE A 26 -4.20 0.98 1.82
C ILE A 26 -3.64 -0.19 2.62
N ALA A 27 -2.36 -0.47 2.44
CA ALA A 27 -1.67 -1.58 3.08
C ALA A 27 -0.26 -1.19 3.52
N LEU A 28 0.20 -1.78 4.63
CA LEU A 28 1.63 -1.88 4.92
C LEU A 28 2.12 -3.23 4.43
N ALA A 29 3.24 -3.23 3.72
CA ALA A 29 3.81 -4.43 3.13
C ALA A 29 5.34 -4.38 3.08
N THR A 30 5.95 -5.55 3.24
CA THR A 30 7.34 -5.78 2.86
C THR A 30 7.35 -6.33 1.44
N VAL A 31 8.03 -5.63 0.53
CA VAL A 31 8.14 -6.00 -0.90
C VAL A 31 9.58 -6.37 -1.21
N SER A 32 9.78 -7.53 -1.84
CA SER A 32 11.10 -8.03 -2.21
C SER A 32 11.68 -7.27 -3.40
N ALA A 33 13.02 -7.21 -3.47
CA ALA A 33 13.69 -6.82 -4.70
C ALA A 33 13.37 -7.80 -5.85
N PRO A 34 13.26 -7.31 -7.11
CA PRO A 34 13.43 -5.92 -7.55
C PRO A 34 12.13 -5.07 -7.52
N TYR A 35 11.06 -5.54 -6.89
CA TYR A 35 9.71 -4.99 -7.07
C TYR A 35 9.33 -3.84 -6.12
N PHE A 36 10.26 -3.39 -5.26
CA PHE A 36 9.97 -2.41 -4.20
C PHE A 36 10.02 -0.95 -4.66
N ALA A 37 10.43 -0.67 -5.90
CA ALA A 37 10.57 0.70 -6.38
C ALA A 37 9.21 1.44 -6.36
N GLN A 38 9.23 2.70 -5.94
CA GLN A 38 8.03 3.56 -5.96
C GLN A 38 7.44 3.62 -7.37
N GLY A 39 6.11 3.55 -7.48
CA GLY A 39 5.39 3.51 -8.75
C GLY A 39 5.23 2.09 -9.33
N THR A 40 5.92 1.09 -8.79
CA THR A 40 5.74 -0.30 -9.23
C THR A 40 4.33 -0.78 -8.92
N THR A 41 3.61 -1.24 -9.94
CA THR A 41 2.34 -1.97 -9.77
C THR A 41 2.62 -3.41 -9.36
N VAL A 42 2.02 -3.83 -8.26
CA VAL A 42 1.98 -5.20 -7.73
C VAL A 42 0.52 -5.64 -7.59
N GLU A 43 0.28 -6.90 -7.30
CA GLU A 43 -1.04 -7.42 -6.97
C GLU A 43 -1.07 -7.85 -5.50
N ILE A 44 -2.15 -7.55 -4.78
CA ILE A 44 -2.36 -8.02 -3.41
C ILE A 44 -3.56 -8.97 -3.43
N GLU A 45 -3.42 -10.11 -2.76
CA GLU A 45 -4.55 -11.00 -2.53
C GLU A 45 -5.50 -10.41 -1.48
N VAL A 46 -6.77 -10.18 -1.84
CA VAL A 46 -7.84 -9.71 -0.94
C VAL A 46 -8.98 -10.71 -0.97
N THR A 47 -9.51 -11.03 0.21
CA THR A 47 -10.69 -11.90 0.32
C THR A 47 -11.95 -11.05 0.45
N VAL A 48 -12.91 -11.26 -0.44
CA VAL A 48 -14.24 -10.64 -0.42
C VAL A 48 -15.25 -11.78 -0.42
N GLU A 49 -16.16 -11.83 0.55
CA GLU A 49 -17.20 -12.87 0.64
C GLU A 49 -16.66 -14.31 0.51
N ALA A 50 -15.55 -14.60 1.20
CA ALA A 50 -14.81 -15.87 1.14
C ALA A 50 -14.14 -16.20 -0.22
N VAL A 51 -14.24 -15.32 -1.22
CA VAL A 51 -13.57 -15.45 -2.52
C VAL A 51 -12.27 -14.65 -2.53
N ARG A 52 -11.19 -15.28 -3.00
CA ARG A 52 -9.88 -14.62 -3.14
C ARG A 52 -9.78 -13.92 -4.48
N HIS A 53 -9.43 -12.65 -4.43
CA HIS A 53 -9.17 -11.80 -5.59
C HIS A 53 -7.73 -11.30 -5.55
N ARG A 54 -7.10 -11.15 -6.72
CA ARG A 54 -5.87 -10.38 -6.88
C ARG A 54 -6.23 -8.99 -7.39
N VAL A 55 -5.93 -7.97 -6.59
CA VAL A 55 -6.22 -6.59 -6.94
C VAL A 55 -4.91 -5.82 -7.15
N PRO A 56 -4.82 -4.94 -8.16
CA PRO A 56 -3.63 -4.14 -8.38
C PRO A 56 -3.44 -3.12 -7.24
N ALA A 57 -2.19 -2.91 -6.85
CA ALA A 57 -1.76 -1.90 -5.89
C ALA A 57 -0.47 -1.24 -6.39
N THR A 58 -0.25 0.02 -6.01
CA THR A 58 0.96 0.77 -6.39
C THR A 58 1.84 0.98 -5.18
N VAL A 59 3.13 0.66 -5.29
CA VAL A 59 4.11 0.97 -4.25
C VAL A 59 4.27 2.50 -4.15
N VAL A 60 4.06 3.06 -2.96
CA VAL A 60 4.13 4.51 -2.71
C VAL A 60 5.12 4.83 -1.60
N LYS A 61 5.65 6.06 -1.62
CA LYS A 61 6.49 6.59 -0.55
C LYS A 61 5.70 6.71 0.75
N THR A 62 6.32 6.35 1.87
CA THR A 62 5.78 6.60 3.21
C THR A 62 6.23 7.98 3.74
N PRO A 63 5.40 8.66 4.55
CA PRO A 63 3.99 8.34 4.82
C PRO A 63 3.13 8.56 3.57
N PHE A 64 2.22 7.63 3.30
CA PHE A 64 1.35 7.62 2.10
C PHE A 64 0.31 8.77 2.09
N PHE A 65 0.18 9.52 3.18
CA PHE A 65 -0.63 10.74 3.27
C PHE A 65 0.13 11.82 4.07
N LYS A 66 0.46 12.93 3.41
CA LYS A 66 1.27 14.03 3.97
C LYS A 66 0.70 15.41 3.61
N PRO A 67 -0.47 15.82 4.15
CA PRO A 67 -1.00 17.16 3.91
C PRO A 67 -0.18 18.23 4.64
N PRO A 68 -0.02 19.45 4.09
CA PRO A 68 0.73 20.54 4.71
C PRO A 68 0.28 20.85 6.15
N ARG A 69 -1.04 20.90 6.38
CA ARG A 69 -1.68 21.03 7.71
C ARG A 69 -1.13 20.09 8.80
N LYS A 70 -0.75 18.87 8.44
CA LYS A 70 -0.27 17.84 9.41
C LYS A 70 1.24 17.90 9.61
N THR A 71 1.97 18.60 8.74
CA THR A 71 3.44 18.67 8.74
C THR A 71 3.95 20.07 9.05
N ALA A 72 3.06 21.04 9.29
CA ALA A 72 3.44 22.34 9.81
C ALA A 72 4.10 22.10 11.18
N ALA A 73 5.39 22.39 11.29
CA ALA A 73 6.03 22.54 12.59
C ALA A 73 5.23 23.59 13.37
N LEU A 74 5.02 23.39 14.67
CA LEU A 74 4.51 24.47 15.52
C LEU A 74 5.39 25.68 15.25
N GLY A 75 4.80 26.74 14.69
CA GLY A 75 5.52 27.93 14.29
C GLY A 75 6.26 28.49 15.51
N SER A 76 7.58 28.54 15.42
CA SER A 76 8.40 29.46 16.17
C SER A 76 8.02 30.87 15.71
N GLY A 77 7.17 31.52 16.48
CA GLY A 77 6.87 32.95 16.45
C GLY A 77 7.01 33.49 17.84
#